data_AF-A0A7W1UIY8-F1
#
_entry.id   AF-A0A7W1UIY8-F1
#
_cell.length_a   1.000
_cell.length_b   1.000
_cell.length_c   1.000
_cell.angle_alpha   90.00
_cell.angle_beta   90.00
_cell.angle_gamma   90.00
#
_symmetry.space_group_name_H-M   'P 1'
#
loop_
_entity.id
_entity.type
_entity.pdbx_description
1 polymer ?
#
loop_
_entity_poly.entity_id
_entity_poly.type
_entity_poly.pdbx_seq_one_letter_code
_entity_poly.pdbx_strand_id
1 'polypeptide(L)'
;QGLSFGASWAQSRLDHVLRPAPWVGLAIAIAAGAIPLSQGDGFLTHYHAYLEIPNRDPVHLSTTLLFDVGVYLVVVGIAATLLRVFSEEEGQ
;
A
#
# COMPACT_ATOMS: atom_id res chain seq x y z
N GLN A 1 16.95 -16.09 -23.88
CA GLN A 1 15.59 -16.56 -24.23
C GLN A 1 14.74 -16.99 -23.02
N GLY A 2 15.28 -17.13 -21.80
CA GLY A 2 14.50 -17.57 -20.62
C GLY A 2 13.77 -16.46 -19.82
N LEU A 3 14.11 -15.18 -19.98
CA LEU A 3 13.49 -14.07 -19.23
C LEU A 3 12.31 -13.42 -19.95
N SER A 4 12.15 -13.64 -21.26
CA SER A 4 11.20 -12.89 -22.09
C SER A 4 9.78 -13.45 -22.12
N PHE A 5 9.58 -14.74 -21.80
CA PHE A 5 8.23 -15.34 -21.76
C PHE A 5 7.54 -15.20 -20.39
N GLY A 6 8.30 -15.09 -19.30
CA GLY A 6 7.74 -14.85 -17.96
C GLY A 6 7.39 -13.40 -17.69
N ALA A 7 8.11 -12.46 -18.30
CA ALA A 7 7.90 -11.02 -18.12
C ALA A 7 6.50 -10.58 -18.57
N SER A 8 6.04 -10.96 -19.78
CA SER A 8 4.72 -10.54 -20.27
C SER A 8 3.55 -11.09 -19.44
N TRP A 9 3.62 -12.35 -18.99
CA TRP A 9 2.57 -12.95 -18.14
C TRP A 9 2.57 -12.36 -16.72
N ALA A 10 3.75 -12.12 -16.13
CA ALA A 10 3.87 -11.44 -14.85
C ALA A 10 3.44 -9.97 -14.94
N GLN A 11 3.77 -9.29 -16.03
CA GLN A 11 3.45 -7.89 -16.29
C GLN A 11 1.94 -7.67 -16.34
N SER A 12 1.20 -8.51 -17.09
CA SER A 12 -0.26 -8.39 -17.19
C SER A 12 -0.99 -8.61 -15.86
N ARG A 13 -0.43 -9.40 -14.94
CA ARG A 13 -1.00 -9.57 -13.59
C ARG A 13 -0.67 -8.39 -12.68
N LEU A 14 0.57 -7.91 -12.77
CA LEU A 14 1.06 -6.77 -11.99
C LEU A 14 0.35 -5.47 -12.38
N ASP A 15 0.04 -5.33 -13.67
CA ASP A 15 -0.82 -4.32 -14.27
C ASP A 15 -2.13 -4.09 -13.52
N HIS A 16 -2.88 -5.17 -13.35
CA HIS A 16 -4.22 -5.11 -12.76
C HIS A 16 -4.18 -4.74 -11.27
N VAL A 17 -3.09 -5.08 -10.57
CA VAL A 17 -2.95 -4.84 -9.13
C VAL A 17 -2.33 -3.47 -8.84
N LEU A 18 -1.33 -3.04 -9.61
CA LEU A 18 -0.60 -1.79 -9.36
C LEU A 18 -1.32 -0.54 -9.86
N ARG A 19 -2.14 -0.63 -10.91
CA ARG A 19 -2.92 0.52 -11.42
C ARG A 19 -3.92 1.08 -10.38
N PRO A 20 -4.72 0.27 -9.67
CA PRO A 20 -5.59 0.78 -8.61
C PRO A 20 -4.87 1.03 -7.28
N ALA A 21 -3.63 0.54 -7.11
CA ALA A 21 -2.92 0.58 -5.83
C ALA A 21 -2.79 1.98 -5.20
N PRO A 22 -2.53 3.08 -5.96
CA PRO A 22 -2.46 4.40 -5.35
C PRO A 22 -3.79 4.89 -4.78
N TRP A 23 -4.90 4.60 -5.47
CA TRP A 23 -6.22 5.01 -5.03
C TRP A 23 -6.66 4.23 -3.80
N VAL A 24 -6.40 2.92 -3.80
CA VAL A 24 -6.67 2.04 -2.65
C VAL A 24 -5.80 2.44 -1.46
N GLY A 25 -4.50 2.68 -1.68
CA GLY A 25 -3.56 3.11 -0.66
C GLY A 25 -3.96 4.46 -0.03
N LEU A 26 -4.36 5.42 -0.86
CA LEU A 26 -4.85 6.72 -0.39
C LEU A 26 -6.11 6.58 0.46
N ALA A 27 -7.08 5.76 0.03
CA ALA A 27 -8.29 5.51 0.80
C ALA A 27 -7.98 4.88 2.17
N ILE A 28 -7.05 3.91 2.21
CA ILE A 28 -6.59 3.28 3.46
C ILE A 28 -5.90 4.28 4.37
N ALA A 29 -5.00 5.11 3.84
CA ALA A 29 -4.27 6.11 4.62
C ALA A 29 -5.22 7.17 5.22
N ILE A 30 -6.19 7.65 4.44
CA ILE A 30 -7.22 8.58 4.92
C ILE A 30 -8.07 7.93 5.99
N ALA A 31 -8.55 6.70 5.77
CA ALA A 31 -9.35 5.99 6.76
C ALA A 31 -8.57 5.79 8.07
N ALA A 32 -7.30 5.39 8.00
CA ALA A 32 -6.43 5.23 9.17
C ALA A 32 -6.24 6.53 9.95
N GLY A 33 -6.02 7.66 9.25
CA GLY A 33 -5.87 8.97 9.88
C GLY A 33 -7.19 9.58 10.39
N ALA A 34 -8.34 9.16 9.85
CA ALA A 34 -9.66 9.66 10.23
C ALA A 34 -10.30 8.90 11.41
N ILE A 35 -9.85 7.68 11.72
CA ILE A 35 -10.31 6.90 12.88
C ILE A 35 -10.26 7.72 14.19
N PRO A 36 -9.17 8.43 14.53
CA PRO A 36 -9.08 9.20 15.78
C PRO A 36 -10.01 10.42 15.82
N LEU A 37 -10.30 11.02 14.66
CA LEU A 37 -11.26 12.13 14.58
C LEU A 37 -12.65 11.71 15.06
N SER A 38 -13.04 10.45 14.83
CA SER A 38 -14.33 9.92 15.31
C SER A 38 -14.40 9.78 16.83
N GLN A 39 -13.26 9.75 17.52
CA GLN A 39 -13.14 9.67 18.98
C GLN A 39 -12.85 11.04 19.64
N GLY A 40 -12.80 12.12 18.85
CA GLY A 40 -12.52 13.47 19.33
C GLY A 40 -11.03 13.81 19.48
N ASP A 41 -10.15 12.90 19.07
CA ASP A 41 -8.70 13.11 19.04
C ASP A 41 -8.26 13.82 17.75
N GLY A 42 -7.03 14.34 17.74
CA GLY A 42 -6.43 14.97 16.55
C GLY A 42 -6.27 14.01 15.36
N PHE A 43 -6.22 14.58 14.15
CA PHE A 43 -5.88 13.82 12.94
C PHE A 43 -4.50 13.15 13.09
N LEU A 44 -4.36 11.90 12.63
CA LEU A 44 -3.16 11.07 12.78
C LEU A 44 -2.77 10.70 14.22
N THR A 45 -3.65 10.87 15.21
CA THR A 45 -3.40 10.28 16.54
C THR A 45 -3.33 8.74 16.45
N HIS A 46 -2.29 8.14 17.02
CA HIS A 46 -2.05 6.69 16.88
C HIS A 46 -2.62 5.91 18.07
N TYR A 47 -3.44 4.90 17.80
CA TYR A 47 -3.90 3.95 18.82
C TYR A 47 -3.08 2.69 18.78
N HIS A 48 -2.75 2.20 19.97
CA HIS A 48 -2.00 0.97 20.17
C HIS A 48 -2.97 -0.13 20.59
N ALA A 49 -3.14 -1.14 19.76
CA ALA A 49 -3.85 -2.36 20.07
C ALA A 49 -2.83 -3.45 20.43
N TYR A 50 -3.06 -4.12 21.55
CA TYR A 50 -2.26 -5.25 21.98
C TYR A 50 -2.99 -6.52 21.55
N LEU A 51 -2.44 -7.25 20.57
CA LEU A 51 -2.97 -8.55 20.20
C LEU A 51 -2.31 -9.61 21.08
N GLU A 52 -3.03 -10.08 22.10
CA GLU A 52 -2.56 -11.17 22.96
C GLU A 52 -2.64 -12.49 22.18
N ILE A 53 -1.47 -13.08 21.89
CA ILE A 53 -1.37 -14.39 21.24
C ILE A 53 -1.07 -15.42 22.33
N PRO A 54 -1.90 -16.47 22.50
CA PRO A 54 -1.58 -17.55 23.42
C PRO A 54 -0.19 -18.14 23.11
N ASN A 55 0.70 -18.14 24.10
CA ASN A 55 2.08 -18.65 24.03
C ASN A 55 3.10 -17.84 23.21
N ARG A 56 2.85 -16.55 22.92
CA ARG A 56 3.86 -15.63 22.34
C ARG A 56 3.80 -14.25 23.00
N ASP A 57 4.85 -13.46 22.80
CA ASP A 57 4.84 -12.05 23.18
C ASP A 57 3.69 -11.30 22.45
N PRO A 58 3.01 -10.37 23.14
CA PRO A 58 1.91 -9.61 22.57
C PRO A 58 2.38 -8.79 21.36
N VAL A 59 1.61 -8.85 20.27
CA VAL A 59 1.94 -8.07 19.07
C VAL A 59 1.35 -6.69 19.23
N HIS A 60 2.23 -5.67 19.19
CA HIS A 60 1.83 -4.27 19.18
C HIS A 60 1.33 -3.91 17.77
N LEU A 61 0.02 -3.85 17.60
CA LEU A 61 -0.61 -3.38 16.37
C LEU A 61 -1.01 -1.92 16.56
N SER A 62 -0.30 -1.01 15.87
CA SER A 62 -0.69 0.40 15.85
C SER A 62 -1.51 0.73 14.61
N THR A 63 -2.46 1.66 14.72
CA THR A 63 -3.10 2.27 13.54
C THR A 63 -2.08 2.98 12.63
N THR A 64 -0.88 3.31 13.14
CA THR A 64 0.27 3.77 12.35
C THR A 64 0.65 2.76 11.25
N LEU A 65 0.62 1.46 11.53
CA LEU A 65 0.99 0.44 10.53
C LEU A 65 0.01 0.43 9.36
N LEU A 66 -1.28 0.64 9.63
CA LEU A 66 -2.29 0.72 8.58
C LEU A 66 -2.08 1.96 7.70
N PHE A 67 -1.71 3.08 8.31
CA PHE A 67 -1.32 4.29 7.58
C PHE A 67 -0.09 4.04 6.69
N ASP A 68 0.96 3.42 7.23
CA ASP A 68 2.18 3.09 6.48
C ASP A 68 1.90 2.17 5.28
N VAL A 69 1.03 1.16 5.45
CA VAL A 69 0.57 0.30 4.34
C VAL A 69 -0.14 1.13 3.26
N GLY A 70 -1.00 2.06 3.64
CA GLY A 70 -1.66 2.96 2.71
C GLY A 70 -0.66 3.80 1.90
N VAL A 71 0.29 4.44 2.59
CA VAL A 71 1.35 5.24 1.94
C VAL A 71 2.25 4.38 1.05
N TYR A 72 2.62 3.18 1.49
CA TYR A 72 3.42 2.24 0.71
C TYR A 72 2.75 1.91 -0.63
N LEU A 73 1.45 1.59 -0.62
CA LEU A 73 0.69 1.30 -1.85
C LEU A 73 0.63 2.50 -2.80
N VAL A 74 0.52 3.72 -2.26
CA VAL A 74 0.60 4.96 -3.04
C VAL A 74 1.95 5.09 -3.72
N VAL A 75 3.04 5.00 -2.97
CA VAL A 75 4.40 5.19 -3.50
C VAL A 75 4.73 4.13 -4.55
N VAL A 76 4.50 2.85 -4.25
CA VAL A 76 4.80 1.76 -5.18
C VAL A 76 3.93 1.83 -6.44
N GLY A 77 2.63 2.10 -6.28
CA GLY A 77 1.73 2.21 -7.44
C GLY A 77 2.06 3.40 -8.34
N ILE A 78 2.45 4.55 -7.77
CA ILE A 78 2.90 5.71 -8.55
C ILE A 78 4.22 5.40 -9.24
N ALA A 79 5.21 4.86 -8.52
CA ALA A 79 6.50 4.50 -9.11
C ALA A 79 6.35 3.53 -10.28
N ALA A 80 5.52 2.50 -10.13
CA ALA A 80 5.23 1.55 -11.20
C ALA A 80 4.50 2.19 -12.38
N THR A 81 3.57 3.12 -12.13
CA THR A 81 2.88 3.88 -13.19
C THR A 81 3.86 4.75 -13.96
N LEU A 82 4.74 5.48 -13.27
CA LEU A 82 5.77 6.31 -13.90
C LEU A 82 6.73 5.49 -14.77
N LEU A 83 7.22 4.37 -14.25
CA LEU A 83 8.11 3.48 -15.02
C LEU A 83 7.46 2.99 -16.32
N ARG A 84 6.14 2.78 -16.32
CA ARG A 84 5.41 2.35 -17.51
C ARG A 84 5.23 3.45 -18.53
N VAL A 85 4.88 4.65 -18.08
CA VAL A 85 4.77 5.81 -18.96
C VAL A 85 6.10 6.01 -19.71
N PHE A 86 7.24 5.96 -19.00
CA PHE A 86 8.55 6.07 -19.64
C PHE A 86 8.87 4.88 -20.57
N SER A 87 8.54 3.65 -20.17
CA SER A 87 8.75 2.47 -21.01
C SER A 87 7.93 2.50 -22.31
N GLU A 88 6.76 3.14 -22.31
CA GLU A 88 5.92 3.33 -23.50
C GLU A 88 6.46 4.44 -24.42
N GLU A 89 7.17 5.41 -23.87
CA GLU A 89 7.84 6.49 -24.64
C GLU A 89 9.12 6.00 -25.33
N GLU A 90 9.93 5.16 -24.68
CA GLU A 90 11.16 4.60 -25.28
C GLU A 90 10.90 3.53 -26.36
N GLY A 91 9.70 2.94 -26.36
CA GLY A 91 9.28 1.93 -27.33
C GLY A 91 8.73 2.50 -28.65
N GLN A 92 8.67 3.83 -28.79
CA GLN A 92 8.29 4.56 -30.00
C GLN A 92 9.51 5.22 -30.65
#